data_AF-A0A9D8KYF2-F1
#
_entry.id   AF-A0A9D8KYF2-F1
#
_cell.length_a   1.000
_cell.length_b   1.000
_cell.length_c   1.000
_cell.angle_alpha   90.00
_cell.angle_beta   90.00
_cell.angle_gamma   90.00
#
_symmetry.space_group_name_H-M   'P 1'
#
loop_
_entity.id
_entity.type
_entity.pdbx_description
1 polymer ?
#
loop_
_entity_poly.entity_id
_entity_poly.type
_entity_poly.pdbx_seq_one_letter_code
_entity_poly.pdbx_strand_id
1 'polypeptide(L)'
;MKSLLRALIGQGIEALRANGTLPADTLPPDFVVERPKTREHGDFATNAAMLLAKAARSNPRAVAQALVAALPPSDDVASVEIAGPGFINFKLAPVAFQREVASVLREGADYGRN
;
A
#
# COMPACT_ATOMS: atom_id res chain seq x y z
N MET A 1 -5.14 6.84 -7.42
CA MET A 1 -4.85 5.44 -7.06
C MET A 1 -3.58 5.26 -6.26
N LYS A 2 -2.42 5.73 -6.75
CA LYS A 2 -1.15 5.60 -6.00
C LYS A 2 -1.19 6.29 -4.63
N SER A 3 -1.85 7.45 -4.54
CA SER A 3 -2.08 8.18 -3.28
C SER A 3 -2.91 7.36 -2.29
N LEU A 4 -4.00 6.74 -2.74
CA LEU A 4 -4.83 5.84 -1.93
C LEU A 4 -4.02 4.66 -1.37
N LEU A 5 -3.30 3.94 -2.23
CA LEU A 5 -2.47 2.80 -1.79
C LEU A 5 -1.39 3.25 -0.81
N ARG A 6 -0.75 4.40 -1.04
CA ARG A 6 0.21 4.99 -0.09
C ARG A 6 -0.43 5.29 1.27
N ALA A 7 -1.65 5.81 1.29
CA ALA A 7 -2.38 6.07 2.53
C ALA A 7 -2.72 4.77 3.28
N LEU A 8 -3.23 3.75 2.58
CA LEU A 8 -3.52 2.44 3.17
C LEU A 8 -2.28 1.76 3.75
N ILE A 9 -1.17 1.78 2.99
CA ILE A 9 0.12 1.24 3.45
C ILE A 9 0.62 2.02 4.67
N GLY A 10 0.53 3.35 4.65
CA GLY A 10 0.91 4.18 5.79
C GLY A 10 0.12 3.85 7.05
N GLN A 11 -1.20 3.68 6.94
CA GLN A 11 -2.07 3.27 8.05
C GLN A 11 -1.69 1.87 8.58
N GLY A 12 -1.40 0.92 7.70
CA GLY A 12 -0.92 -0.40 8.09
C GLY A 12 0.42 -0.35 8.82
N ILE A 13 1.37 0.48 8.38
CA ILE A 13 2.66 0.68 9.05
C ILE A 13 2.46 1.24 10.46
N GLU A 14 1.62 2.26 10.62
CA GLU A 14 1.31 2.83 11.94
C GLU A 14 0.66 1.81 12.86
N ALA A 15 -0.25 0.97 12.35
CA ALA A 15 -0.84 -0.12 13.13
C ALA A 15 0.21 -1.15 13.58
N LEU A 16 1.19 -1.48 12.74
CA LEU A 16 2.30 -2.36 13.09
C LEU A 16 3.27 -1.75 14.11
N ARG A 17 3.43 -0.43 14.12
CA ARG A 17 4.20 0.27 15.17
C ARG A 17 3.43 0.25 16.48
N ALA A 18 2.12 0.53 16.44
CA ALA A 18 1.27 0.57 17.62
C ALA A 18 1.13 -0.81 18.31
N ASN A 19 1.14 -1.90 17.54
CA ASN A 19 1.04 -3.26 18.09
C ASN A 19 2.39 -3.91 18.46
N GLY A 20 3.51 -3.19 18.28
CA GLY A 20 4.86 -3.65 18.64
C GLY A 20 5.49 -4.64 17.66
N THR A 21 4.87 -4.91 16.50
CA THR A 21 5.47 -5.75 15.44
C THR A 21 6.67 -5.07 14.80
N LEU A 22 6.61 -3.74 14.64
CA LEU A 22 7.73 -2.92 14.22
C LEU A 22 8.23 -2.10 15.42
N PRO A 23 9.56 -1.92 15.57
CA PRO A 23 10.11 -0.99 16.55
C PRO A 23 9.51 0.41 16.38
N ALA A 24 9.14 1.07 17.47
CA ALA A 24 8.52 2.40 17.44
C ALA A 24 9.41 3.45 16.73
N ASP A 25 10.73 3.29 16.81
CA ASP A 25 11.73 4.15 16.16
C ASP A 25 11.92 3.86 14.66
N THR A 26 11.22 2.87 14.12
CA THR A 26 11.24 2.57 12.68
C THR A 26 10.50 3.68 11.94
N LEU A 27 11.26 4.60 11.37
CA LEU A 27 10.72 5.61 10.46
C LEU A 27 10.09 4.93 9.24
N PRO A 28 8.92 5.41 8.75
CA PRO A 28 8.36 4.95 7.49
C PRO A 28 9.41 5.14 6.39
N PRO A 29 9.89 4.06 5.74
CA PRO A 29 10.86 4.20 4.68
C PRO A 29 10.19 4.85 3.46
N ASP A 30 10.98 5.45 2.57
CA ASP A 30 10.47 5.94 1.29
C ASP A 30 10.18 4.76 0.37
N PHE A 31 9.01 4.16 0.58
CA PHE A 31 8.55 3.02 -0.19
C PHE A 31 7.93 3.47 -1.52
N VAL A 32 8.12 2.64 -2.53
CA VAL A 32 7.63 2.91 -3.87
C VAL A 32 6.33 2.16 -4.09
N VAL A 33 5.39 2.80 -4.78
CA VAL A 33 4.19 2.16 -5.34
C VAL A 33 4.26 2.32 -6.85
N GLU A 34 4.52 1.23 -7.54
CA GLU A 34 4.73 1.19 -8.99
C GLU A 34 3.82 0.16 -9.66
N ARG A 35 3.77 0.19 -10.99
CA ARG A 35 3.06 -0.85 -11.73
C ARG A 35 3.99 -2.05 -11.87
N PRO A 36 3.52 -3.28 -11.58
CA PRO A 36 4.33 -4.46 -11.76
C PRO A 36 4.66 -4.66 -13.25
N LYS A 37 5.79 -5.33 -13.51
CA LYS A 37 6.23 -5.63 -14.88
C LYS A 37 5.28 -6.58 -15.61
N THR A 38 4.61 -7.46 -14.88
CA THR A 38 3.63 -8.43 -15.39
C THR A 38 2.26 -8.13 -14.81
N ARG A 39 1.23 -8.15 -15.66
CA ARG A 39 -0.19 -7.95 -15.25
C ARG A 39 -0.70 -9.02 -14.28
N GLU A 40 -0.06 -10.19 -14.27
CA GLU A 40 -0.39 -11.28 -13.34
C GLU A 40 -0.13 -10.90 -11.88
N HIS A 41 0.79 -9.96 -11.62
CA HIS A 41 1.10 -9.46 -10.28
C HIS A 41 0.20 -8.30 -9.85
N GLY A 42 -0.97 -8.16 -10.46
CA GLY A 42 -1.95 -7.12 -10.13
C GLY A 42 -1.69 -5.79 -10.83
N ASP A 43 -2.32 -4.74 -10.30
CA ASP A 43 -2.30 -3.40 -10.87
C ASP A 43 -1.15 -2.55 -10.33
N PHE A 44 -0.80 -2.77 -9.06
CA PHE A 44 0.25 -2.05 -8.35
C PHE A 44 1.07 -2.99 -7.47
N ALA A 45 2.33 -2.64 -7.25
CA ALA A 45 3.24 -3.35 -6.34
C ALA A 45 3.99 -2.36 -5.46
N THR A 46 4.39 -2.80 -4.26
CA THR A 46 5.24 -2.04 -3.35
C THR A 46 6.35 -2.88 -2.72
N ASN A 47 7.48 -2.23 -2.47
CA ASN A 47 8.62 -2.77 -1.74
C ASN A 47 8.64 -2.40 -0.24
N ALA A 48 7.56 -1.80 0.28
CA ALA A 48 7.48 -1.28 1.66
C ALA A 48 7.93 -2.30 2.70
N ALA A 49 7.44 -3.54 2.61
CA ALA A 49 7.77 -4.59 3.58
C ALA A 49 9.26 -4.94 3.60
N MET A 50 9.95 -4.89 2.45
CA MET A 50 11.40 -5.14 2.39
C MET A 50 12.19 -4.03 3.08
N LEU A 51 11.79 -2.77 2.88
CA LEU A 51 12.45 -1.63 3.50
C LEU A 51 12.24 -1.62 5.02
N LEU A 52 11.00 -1.89 5.46
CA LEU A 52 10.65 -2.00 6.88
C LEU A 52 11.39 -3.15 7.56
N ALA A 53 11.45 -4.32 6.92
CA ALA A 53 12.15 -5.47 7.46
C ALA A 53 13.66 -5.25 7.57
N LYS A 54 14.27 -4.51 6.62
CA LYS A 54 15.67 -4.11 6.71
C LYS A 54 15.90 -3.21 7.94
N ALA A 55 15.02 -2.23 8.17
CA ALA A 55 15.12 -1.34 9.33
C ALA A 55 14.90 -2.10 10.66
N ALA A 56 13.93 -3.01 10.69
CA ALA A 56 13.59 -3.81 11.86
C ALA A 56 14.45 -5.08 12.04
N ARG A 57 15.47 -5.31 11.19
CA ARG A 57 16.30 -6.54 11.14
C ARG A 57 15.45 -7.83 11.19
N SER A 58 14.32 -7.81 10.51
CA SER A 58 13.29 -8.84 10.56
C SER A 58 13.15 -9.55 9.22
N ASN A 59 12.38 -10.64 9.17
CA ASN A 59 12.12 -11.36 7.93
C ASN A 59 11.17 -10.53 7.02
N PRO A 60 11.58 -10.15 5.79
CA PRO A 60 10.76 -9.36 4.88
C PRO A 60 9.39 -9.97 4.54
N ARG A 61 9.30 -11.30 4.47
CA ARG A 61 8.03 -11.98 4.20
C ARG A 61 7.10 -11.96 5.41
N ALA A 62 7.64 -12.07 6.62
CA ALA A 62 6.85 -11.94 7.85
C ALA A 62 6.31 -10.51 8.02
N VAL A 63 7.15 -9.49 7.73
CA VAL A 63 6.70 -8.09 7.73
C VAL A 63 5.65 -7.85 6.65
N ALA A 64 5.79 -8.45 5.46
CA ALA A 64 4.76 -8.36 4.43
C ALA A 64 3.42 -8.97 4.89
N GLN A 65 3.44 -10.13 5.52
CA GLN A 65 2.24 -10.77 6.07
C GLN A 65 1.58 -9.92 7.15
N ALA A 66 2.38 -9.41 8.09
CA ALA A 66 1.88 -8.54 9.15
C ALA A 66 1.29 -7.25 8.56
N LEU A 67 1.95 -6.65 7.57
CA LEU A 67 1.48 -5.42 6.93
C LEU A 67 0.16 -5.66 6.20
N VAL A 68 0.05 -6.74 5.42
CA VAL A 68 -1.20 -7.09 4.73
C VAL A 68 -2.33 -7.36 5.72
N ALA A 69 -2.06 -8.03 6.84
CA ALA A 69 -3.04 -8.26 7.89
C ALA A 69 -3.46 -6.98 8.64
N ALA A 70 -2.58 -5.97 8.69
CA ALA A 70 -2.83 -4.69 9.32
C ALA A 70 -3.44 -3.64 8.36
N LEU A 71 -3.58 -3.95 7.07
CA LEU A 71 -4.24 -3.05 6.13
C LEU A 71 -5.72 -2.90 6.50
N PRO A 72 -6.24 -1.67 6.55
CA PRO A 72 -7.66 -1.48 6.77
C PRO A 72 -8.48 -2.01 5.58
N PRO A 73 -9.72 -2.47 5.82
CA PRO A 73 -10.60 -2.92 4.74
C PRO A 73 -10.85 -1.78 3.76
N SER A 74 -10.77 -2.07 2.46
CA SER A 74 -10.97 -1.10 1.39
C SER A 74 -11.73 -1.76 0.24
N ASP A 75 -12.87 -1.19 -0.13
CA ASP A 75 -13.66 -1.61 -1.31
C ASP A 75 -12.88 -1.43 -2.62
N ASP A 76 -11.83 -0.61 -2.61
CA ASP A 76 -11.02 -0.28 -3.78
C ASP A 76 -9.94 -1.35 -4.07
N VAL A 77 -9.66 -2.23 -3.10
CA VAL A 77 -8.66 -3.31 -3.23
C VAL A 77 -9.38 -4.65 -3.31
N ALA A 78 -9.32 -5.29 -4.47
CA ALA A 78 -9.93 -6.60 -4.69
C ALA A 78 -9.13 -7.74 -4.04
N SER A 79 -7.81 -7.68 -4.12
CA SER A 79 -6.94 -8.67 -3.49
C SER A 79 -5.53 -8.14 -3.27
N VAL A 80 -4.84 -8.72 -2.30
CA VAL A 80 -3.45 -8.42 -1.97
C VAL A 80 -2.67 -9.72 -1.94
N GLU A 81 -1.55 -9.78 -2.66
CA GLU A 81 -0.67 -10.95 -2.72
C GLU A 81 0.76 -10.58 -2.31
N ILE A 82 1.45 -11.53 -1.68
CA ILE A 82 2.85 -11.38 -1.31
C ILE A 82 3.70 -12.20 -2.27
N ALA A 83 4.55 -11.54 -3.03
CA ALA A 83 5.45 -12.16 -3.99
C ALA A 83 6.90 -12.19 -3.49
N GLY A 84 7.58 -13.29 -3.83
CA GLY A 84 9.02 -13.47 -3.58
C GLY A 84 9.40 -13.21 -2.11
N PRO A 85 10.43 -12.37 -1.86
CA PRO A 85 10.92 -12.12 -0.51
C PRO A 85 10.03 -11.16 0.30
N GLY A 86 9.14 -10.39 -0.32
CA GLY A 86 8.35 -9.38 0.40
C GLY A 86 7.81 -8.25 -0.48
N PHE A 87 7.63 -8.46 -1.78
CA PHE A 87 6.84 -7.54 -2.58
C PHE A 87 5.37 -7.72 -2.27
N ILE A 88 4.64 -6.64 -2.09
CA ILE A 88 3.19 -6.68 -1.91
C ILE A 88 2.53 -6.17 -3.18
N ASN A 89 1.76 -7.04 -3.80
CA ASN A 89 1.03 -6.83 -5.03
C ASN A 89 -0.43 -6.54 -4.70
N PHE A 90 -0.98 -5.49 -5.30
CA PHE A 90 -2.35 -5.05 -5.13
C PHE A 90 -3.10 -5.21 -6.44
N LYS A 91 -4.25 -5.87 -6.37
CA LYS A 91 -5.25 -5.89 -7.43
C LYS A 91 -6.40 -4.99 -7.01
N LEU A 92 -6.75 -4.04 -7.86
CA LEU A 92 -7.82 -3.09 -7.57
C LEU A 92 -9.17 -3.67 -7.95
N ALA A 93 -10.18 -3.28 -7.19
CA ALA A 93 -11.55 -3.58 -7.55
C ALA A 93 -11.97 -2.74 -8.76
N PRO A 94 -12.81 -3.25 -9.66
CA PRO A 94 -13.35 -2.46 -10.78
C PRO A 94 -14.03 -1.15 -10.32
N VAL A 95 -14.61 -1.16 -9.13
CA VAL A 95 -15.25 0.02 -8.50
C VAL A 95 -14.26 1.11 -8.09
N ALA A 96 -12.99 0.76 -7.87
CA ALA A 96 -11.94 1.70 -7.49
C ALA A 96 -11.73 2.77 -8.56
N PHE A 97 -11.72 2.36 -9.83
CA PHE A 97 -11.59 3.28 -10.95
C PHE A 97 -12.78 4.25 -11.05
N GLN A 98 -13.99 3.78 -10.71
CA GLN A 98 -15.19 4.63 -10.71
C GLN A 98 -15.16 5.65 -9.57
N ARG A 99 -14.69 5.25 -8.38
CA ARG A 99 -14.54 6.15 -7.22
C ARG A 99 -13.43 7.17 -7.40
N GLU A 100 -12.31 6.81 -8.03
CA GLU A 100 -11.25 7.76 -8.35
C GLU A 100 -11.72 8.82 -9.33
N VAL A 101 -12.44 8.42 -10.40
CA VAL A 101 -13.06 9.39 -11.33
C VAL A 101 -14.04 10.31 -10.58
N ALA A 102 -14.86 9.76 -9.67
CA ALA A 102 -15.78 10.55 -8.85
C ALA A 102 -15.09 11.44 -7.79
N SER A 103 -13.88 11.10 -7.35
CA SER A 103 -13.06 11.93 -6.45
C SER A 103 -12.41 13.07 -7.22
N VAL A 104 -11.83 12.78 -8.39
CA VAL A 104 -11.24 13.78 -9.29
C VAL A 104 -12.30 14.76 -9.80
N LEU A 105 -13.53 14.31 -10.07
CA LEU A 105 -14.64 15.21 -10.43
C LEU A 105 -15.14 16.06 -9.27
N ARG A 106 -15.00 15.60 -8.00
CA ARG A 106 -15.33 16.40 -6.80
C ARG A 106 -14.23 17.40 -6.46
N GLU A 107 -12.97 17.03 -6.63
CA GLU A 107 -11.81 17.93 -6.50
C GLU A 107 -11.68 18.87 -7.74
N GLY A 108 -12.35 18.54 -8.85
CA GLY A 108 -12.42 19.35 -10.06
C GLY A 108 -13.28 20.62 -9.95
N ALA A 109 -13.97 20.85 -8.83
CA ALA A 109 -14.62 22.15 -8.59
C ALA A 109 -13.61 23.32 -8.46
N ASP A 110 -12.33 23.02 -8.24
CA ASP A 110 -11.23 24.00 -8.23
C ASP A 110 -10.27 23.87 -9.43
N TYR A 111 -10.49 22.93 -10.34
CA TYR A 111 -9.68 22.83 -11.57
C TYR A 111 -10.22 23.79 -12.64
N GLY A 112 -9.80 25.06 -12.54
CA GLY A 112 -10.20 26.11 -13.49
C GLY A 112 -10.06 27.56 -13.01
N ARG A 113 -9.34 27.85 -11.90
CA ARG A 113 -9.01 29.23 -11.51
C ARG A 113 -7.50 29.47 -11.47
N ASN A 114 -6.92 29.73 -12.63
CA ASN A 114 -6.26 30.98 -13.04
C ASN A 114 -5.46 30.74 -14.32
#